data_AF-A0A5B7T2J0-F1
#
_entry.id   AF-A0A5B7T2J0-F1
#
_cell.length_a   1.000
_cell.length_b   1.000
_cell.length_c   1.000
_cell.angle_alpha   90.00
_cell.angle_beta   90.00
_cell.angle_gamma   90.00
#
_symmetry.space_group_name_H-M   'P 1'
#
loop_
_entity.id
_entity.type
_entity.pdbx_description
1 polymer ?
#
loop_
_entity_poly.entity_id
_entity_poly.type
_entity_poly.pdbx_seq_one_letter_code
_entity_poly.pdbx_strand_id
1 'polypeptide(L)'
;MSDINIVKEVLDMQDRQNFNDTDLAAIAGTSKTTVGKWFKGTPIKDEYLVNLSNGIDDTRFSLAVDCYLFNFPAILLNIVNEYNSETSSLLVGTQIEDLNSDTAIENALKEISKSNPDENIIEFGIFKMFRTSSIMRAGAEALAHRYHISLKKAALGERG
;
A
#
# COMPACT_ATOMS: atom_id res chain seq x y z
N MET A 1 -8.83 12.00 10.94
CA MET A 1 -8.14 11.41 9.78
C MET A 1 -9.19 10.68 8.97
N SER A 2 -9.20 10.84 7.65
CA SER A 2 -10.24 10.24 6.80
C SER A 2 -9.96 8.77 6.53
N ASP A 3 -10.98 7.94 6.62
CA ASP A 3 -10.92 6.53 6.20
C ASP A 3 -10.71 6.43 4.68
N ILE A 4 -10.14 5.32 4.22
CA ILE A 4 -9.99 5.04 2.79
C ILE A 4 -11.37 4.78 2.18
N ASN A 5 -11.77 5.62 1.21
CA ASN A 5 -12.92 5.31 0.37
C ASN A 5 -12.50 4.35 -0.75
N ILE A 6 -12.51 3.06 -0.45
CA ILE A 6 -11.98 2.05 -1.37
C ILE A 6 -12.74 1.96 -2.70
N VAL A 7 -14.05 2.24 -2.70
CA VAL A 7 -14.86 2.26 -3.94
C VAL A 7 -14.40 3.40 -4.84
N LYS A 8 -14.11 4.58 -4.26
CA LYS A 8 -13.53 5.69 -5.02
C LYS A 8 -12.15 5.33 -5.55
N GLU A 9 -11.30 4.69 -4.75
CA GLU A 9 -9.95 4.29 -5.20
C GLU A 9 -10.00 3.27 -6.35
N VAL A 10 -11.00 2.37 -6.37
CA VAL A 10 -11.27 1.50 -7.52
C VAL A 10 -11.66 2.30 -8.76
N LEU A 11 -12.54 3.29 -8.63
CA LEU A 11 -12.93 4.16 -9.76
C LEU A 11 -11.75 4.99 -10.28
N ASP A 12 -11.00 5.63 -9.39
CA ASP A 12 -9.86 6.44 -9.76
C ASP A 12 -8.76 5.56 -10.42
N MET A 13 -8.58 4.31 -9.97
CA MET A 13 -7.69 3.34 -10.62
C MET A 13 -8.23 2.92 -11.99
N GLN A 14 -9.53 2.63 -12.10
CA GLN A 14 -10.18 2.28 -13.35
C GLN A 14 -9.96 3.37 -14.41
N ASP A 15 -10.06 4.64 -14.02
CA ASP A 15 -9.80 5.79 -14.87
C ASP A 15 -8.33 5.91 -15.28
N ARG A 16 -7.39 5.77 -14.32
CA ARG A 16 -5.93 5.80 -14.60
C ARG A 16 -5.49 4.72 -15.57
N GLN A 17 -6.06 3.52 -15.44
CA GLN A 17 -5.71 2.35 -16.25
C GLN A 17 -6.54 2.23 -17.53
N ASN A 18 -7.56 3.10 -17.71
CA ASN A 18 -8.53 3.02 -18.81
C ASN A 18 -9.22 1.63 -18.89
N PHE A 19 -9.60 1.08 -17.74
CA PHE A 19 -10.30 -0.20 -17.64
C PHE A 19 -11.81 -0.03 -17.65
N ASN A 20 -12.51 -1.05 -18.14
CA ASN A 20 -13.96 -1.18 -18.00
C ASN A 20 -14.32 -2.27 -16.98
N ASP A 21 -15.59 -2.36 -16.59
CA ASP A 21 -16.07 -3.35 -15.60
C ASP A 21 -15.73 -4.80 -15.96
N THR A 22 -15.58 -5.12 -17.25
CA THR A 22 -15.18 -6.45 -17.73
C THR A 22 -13.73 -6.76 -17.39
N ASP A 23 -12.85 -5.76 -17.53
CA ASP A 23 -11.42 -5.91 -17.21
C ASP A 23 -11.26 -6.10 -15.69
N LEU A 24 -11.94 -5.26 -14.90
CA LEU A 24 -11.97 -5.40 -13.45
C LEU A 24 -12.50 -6.77 -13.02
N ALA A 25 -13.56 -7.25 -13.66
CA ALA A 25 -14.13 -8.57 -13.37
C ALA A 25 -13.14 -9.71 -13.67
N ALA A 26 -12.43 -9.63 -14.80
CA ALA A 26 -11.44 -10.62 -15.17
C ALA A 26 -10.26 -10.67 -14.18
N ILE A 27 -9.72 -9.50 -13.80
CA ILE A 27 -8.59 -9.40 -12.87
C ILE A 27 -9.01 -9.81 -11.45
N ALA A 28 -10.17 -9.36 -10.99
CA ALA A 28 -10.69 -9.70 -9.66
C ALA A 28 -11.14 -11.16 -9.55
N GLY A 29 -11.33 -11.88 -10.67
CA GLY A 29 -11.85 -13.25 -10.69
C GLY A 29 -13.34 -13.33 -10.38
N THR A 30 -14.14 -12.39 -10.90
CA THR A 30 -15.59 -12.29 -10.67
C THR A 30 -16.37 -11.97 -11.95
N SER A 31 -17.67 -11.67 -11.82
CA SER A 31 -18.53 -11.29 -12.95
C SER A 31 -18.64 -9.76 -13.11
N LYS A 32 -18.83 -9.28 -14.34
CA LYS A 32 -19.15 -7.86 -14.63
C LYS A 32 -20.35 -7.36 -13.81
N THR A 33 -21.36 -8.20 -13.63
CA THR A 33 -22.54 -7.89 -12.81
C THR A 33 -22.16 -7.67 -11.34
N THR A 34 -21.19 -8.41 -10.82
CA THR A 34 -20.65 -8.22 -9.46
C THR A 34 -19.96 -6.86 -9.35
N VAL A 35 -19.10 -6.53 -10.32
CA VAL A 35 -18.40 -5.23 -10.38
C VAL A 35 -19.41 -4.07 -10.40
N GLY A 36 -20.42 -4.14 -11.26
CA GLY A 36 -21.46 -3.11 -11.35
C GLY A 36 -22.32 -2.94 -10.08
N LYS A 37 -22.27 -3.89 -9.13
CA LYS A 37 -22.91 -3.74 -7.80
C LYS A 37 -22.05 -2.97 -6.81
N TRP A 38 -20.72 -2.98 -6.96
CA TRP A 38 -19.80 -2.25 -6.09
C TRP A 38 -20.10 -0.76 -6.10
N PHE A 39 -20.29 -0.20 -7.31
CA PHE A 39 -20.62 1.20 -7.52
C PHE A 39 -22.06 1.57 -7.16
N LYS A 40 -22.86 0.60 -6.70
CA LYS A 40 -24.23 0.78 -6.18
C LYS A 40 -24.30 0.61 -4.66
N GLY A 41 -23.15 0.58 -3.99
CA GLY A 41 -23.04 0.48 -2.53
C GLY A 41 -22.97 -0.95 -1.99
N THR A 42 -22.82 -1.96 -2.85
CA THR A 42 -22.48 -3.30 -2.36
C THR A 42 -21.02 -3.32 -1.92
N PRO A 43 -20.69 -3.73 -0.69
CA PRO A 43 -19.30 -3.84 -0.25
C PRO A 43 -18.47 -4.71 -1.18
N ILE A 44 -17.27 -4.26 -1.51
CA ILE A 44 -16.28 -5.04 -2.26
C ILE A 44 -15.66 -6.03 -1.27
N LYS A 45 -15.63 -7.31 -1.62
CA LYS A 45 -14.94 -8.30 -0.80
C LYS A 45 -13.43 -8.09 -0.89
N ASP A 46 -12.74 -8.30 0.22
CA ASP A 46 -11.29 -8.18 0.32
C ASP A 46 -10.54 -9.03 -0.71
N GLU A 47 -11.04 -10.24 -1.00
CA GLU A 47 -10.45 -11.12 -2.03
C GLU A 47 -10.36 -10.44 -3.41
N TYR A 48 -11.36 -9.63 -3.78
CA TYR A 48 -11.37 -8.91 -5.05
C TYR A 48 -10.39 -7.74 -5.04
N LEU A 49 -10.28 -7.04 -3.91
CA LEU A 49 -9.32 -5.94 -3.74
C LEU A 49 -7.87 -6.43 -3.82
N VAL A 50 -7.57 -7.55 -3.16
CA VAL A 50 -6.25 -8.19 -3.20
C VAL A 50 -5.91 -8.66 -4.62
N ASN A 51 -6.86 -9.25 -5.34
CA ASN A 51 -6.64 -9.68 -6.73
C ASN A 51 -6.38 -8.48 -7.66
N LEU A 52 -7.14 -7.39 -7.51
CA LEU A 52 -6.93 -6.16 -8.28
C LEU A 52 -5.56 -5.53 -7.96
N SER A 53 -5.21 -5.38 -6.69
CA SER A 53 -3.95 -4.79 -6.25
C SER A 53 -2.73 -5.59 -6.74
N ASN A 54 -2.80 -6.92 -6.74
CA ASN A 54 -1.71 -7.77 -7.24
C ASN A 54 -1.66 -7.86 -8.77
N GLY A 55 -2.78 -7.61 -9.45
CA GLY A 55 -2.92 -7.77 -10.90
C GLY A 55 -2.62 -6.49 -11.69
N ILE A 56 -2.64 -5.33 -11.04
CA ILE A 56 -2.60 -4.02 -11.68
C ILE A 56 -1.38 -3.25 -11.19
N ASP A 57 -0.57 -2.75 -12.12
CA ASP A 57 0.57 -1.88 -11.82
C ASP A 57 0.08 -0.46 -11.49
N ASP A 58 -0.49 -0.30 -10.30
CA ASP A 58 -0.98 0.98 -9.78
C ASP A 58 -0.62 1.12 -8.30
N THR A 59 0.57 1.67 -8.04
CA THR A 59 1.09 1.86 -6.67
C THR A 59 0.12 2.61 -5.76
N ARG A 60 -0.63 3.58 -6.30
CA ARG A 60 -1.62 4.35 -5.55
C ARG A 60 -2.75 3.47 -5.05
N PHE A 61 -3.26 2.60 -5.92
CA PHE A 61 -4.34 1.69 -5.60
C PHE A 61 -3.89 0.59 -4.64
N SER A 62 -2.72 -0.02 -4.86
CA SER A 62 -2.19 -1.06 -3.96
C SER A 62 -1.99 -0.53 -2.54
N LEU A 63 -1.42 0.67 -2.40
CA LEU A 63 -1.27 1.31 -1.09
C LEU A 63 -2.63 1.66 -0.45
N ALA A 64 -3.64 2.00 -1.24
CA ALA A 64 -5.00 2.23 -0.74
C ALA A 64 -5.68 0.94 -0.27
N VAL A 65 -5.50 -0.18 -0.98
CA VAL A 65 -5.97 -1.50 -0.56
C VAL A 65 -5.32 -1.88 0.77
N ASP A 66 -4.01 -1.68 0.92
CA ASP A 66 -3.33 -1.92 2.20
C ASP A 66 -3.88 -1.08 3.34
N CYS A 67 -4.04 0.23 3.09
CA CYS A 67 -4.59 1.11 4.12
C CYS A 67 -6.01 0.70 4.51
N TYR A 68 -6.83 0.26 3.55
CA TYR A 68 -8.18 -0.23 3.79
C TYR A 68 -8.18 -1.54 4.60
N LEU A 69 -7.42 -2.54 4.18
CA LEU A 69 -7.42 -3.88 4.79
C LEU A 69 -6.85 -3.90 6.21
N PHE A 70 -5.84 -3.07 6.47
CA PHE A 70 -5.17 -3.00 7.77
C PHE A 70 -5.63 -1.84 8.65
N ASN A 71 -6.65 -1.09 8.21
CA ASN A 71 -7.16 0.09 8.90
C ASN A 71 -6.07 1.14 9.19
N PHE A 72 -5.16 1.34 8.22
CA PHE A 72 -4.13 2.36 8.31
C PHE A 72 -4.64 3.72 7.82
N PRO A 73 -4.06 4.82 8.34
CA PRO A 73 -4.53 6.14 7.98
C PRO A 73 -4.24 6.51 6.52
N ALA A 74 -5.18 7.19 5.89
CA ALA A 74 -5.05 7.70 4.51
C ALA A 74 -3.86 8.65 4.28
N ILE A 75 -3.21 9.15 5.34
CA ILE A 75 -1.98 9.95 5.20
C ILE A 75 -0.84 9.15 4.55
N LEU A 76 -0.82 7.82 4.67
CA LEU A 76 0.18 6.99 4.02
C LEU A 76 0.13 7.08 2.50
N LEU A 77 -1.05 7.39 1.93
CA LEU A 77 -1.22 7.60 0.49
C LEU A 77 -0.35 8.73 -0.07
N ASN A 78 0.12 9.66 0.77
CA ASN A 78 1.02 10.73 0.37
C ASN A 78 2.40 10.22 -0.10
N ILE A 79 2.80 9.00 0.26
CA ILE A 79 4.02 8.35 -0.26
C ILE A 79 4.07 8.43 -1.80
N VAL A 80 2.92 8.23 -2.46
CA VAL A 80 2.81 8.31 -3.92
C VAL A 80 3.10 9.71 -4.45
N ASN A 81 2.61 10.74 -3.76
CA ASN A 81 2.82 12.13 -4.16
C ASN A 81 4.28 12.57 -3.93
N GLU A 82 4.89 12.09 -2.85
CA GLU A 82 6.26 12.44 -2.47
C GLU A 82 7.32 11.76 -3.35
N TYR A 83 7.05 10.54 -3.82
CA TYR A 83 7.99 9.73 -4.61
C TYR A 83 7.52 9.45 -6.04
N ASN A 84 6.48 10.14 -6.53
CA ASN A 84 5.99 10.14 -7.91
C ASN A 84 5.67 8.76 -8.53
N SER A 85 5.40 7.72 -7.72
CA SER A 85 5.12 6.33 -8.15
C SER A 85 6.17 5.63 -9.04
N GLU A 86 7.21 6.32 -9.51
CA GLU A 86 8.27 5.73 -10.33
C GLU A 86 9.07 4.73 -9.51
N THR A 87 9.31 3.53 -10.04
CA THR A 87 10.01 2.45 -9.32
C THR A 87 11.34 2.93 -8.72
N SER A 88 12.15 3.68 -9.47
CA SER A 88 13.42 4.20 -8.96
C SER A 88 13.24 5.20 -7.82
N SER A 89 12.23 6.07 -7.91
CA SER A 89 11.94 7.06 -6.88
C SER A 89 11.41 6.41 -5.60
N LEU A 90 10.58 5.36 -5.72
CA LEU A 90 10.12 4.56 -4.59
C LEU A 90 11.28 3.83 -3.89
N LEU A 91 12.28 3.35 -4.64
CA LEU A 91 13.48 2.71 -4.05
C LEU A 91 14.38 3.72 -3.33
N VAL A 92 14.58 4.91 -3.91
CA VAL A 92 15.28 6.01 -3.21
C VAL A 92 14.52 6.39 -1.94
N GLY A 93 13.20 6.52 -2.02
CA GLY A 93 12.36 6.81 -0.86
C GLY A 93 12.44 5.73 0.21
N THR A 94 12.49 4.46 -0.20
CA THR A 94 12.69 3.33 0.71
C THR A 94 13.97 3.49 1.51
N GLN A 95 15.10 3.80 0.87
CA GLN A 95 16.37 4.02 1.56
C GLN A 95 16.33 5.21 2.53
N ILE A 96 15.65 6.30 2.14
CA ILE A 96 15.51 7.50 2.98
C ILE A 96 14.65 7.20 4.21
N GLU A 97 13.49 6.57 4.03
CA GLU A 97 12.59 6.28 5.15
C GLU A 97 13.14 5.18 6.06
N ASP A 98 13.86 4.20 5.53
CA ASP A 98 14.58 3.18 6.30
C ASP A 98 15.57 3.81 7.29
N LEU A 99 16.46 4.67 6.78
CA LEU A 99 17.42 5.42 7.61
C LEU A 99 16.72 6.30 8.66
N ASN A 100 15.63 6.96 8.27
CA ASN A 100 14.84 7.79 9.19
C ASN A 100 14.16 6.93 10.28
N SER A 101 13.68 5.73 9.93
CA SER A 101 13.07 4.82 10.90
C SER A 101 14.08 4.22 11.85
N ASP A 102 15.29 3.89 11.41
CA ASP A 102 16.35 3.41 12.31
C ASP A 102 16.61 4.43 13.43
N THR A 103 16.76 5.70 13.06
CA THR A 103 16.95 6.80 14.03
C THR A 103 15.75 6.92 14.98
N ALA A 104 14.52 6.79 14.46
CA ALA A 104 13.32 6.89 15.27
C ALA A 104 13.16 5.68 16.22
N ILE A 105 13.51 4.48 15.77
CA ILE A 105 13.53 3.25 16.57
C ILE A 105 14.55 3.36 17.69
N GLU A 106 15.77 3.85 17.42
CA GLU A 106 16.77 4.09 18.45
C GLU A 106 16.27 5.05 19.53
N ASN A 107 15.56 6.11 19.13
CA ASN A 107 14.98 7.07 20.08
C ASN A 107 13.85 6.43 20.89
N ALA A 108 12.95 5.67 20.25
CA ALA A 108 11.90 4.93 20.94
C ALA A 108 12.47 3.90 21.92
N LEU A 109 13.54 3.19 21.56
CA LEU A 109 14.23 2.23 22.43
C LEU A 109 14.81 2.90 23.68
N LYS A 110 15.41 4.09 23.53
CA LYS A 110 15.86 4.89 24.68
C LYS A 110 14.68 5.31 25.54
N GLU A 111 13.57 5.71 24.93
CA GLU A 111 12.40 6.20 25.64
C GLU A 111 11.72 5.14 26.50
N ILE A 112 11.49 3.95 25.94
CA ILE A 112 10.84 2.84 26.66
C ILE A 112 11.67 2.32 27.85
N SER A 113 12.96 2.66 27.90
CA SER A 113 13.84 2.29 29.02
C SER A 113 13.74 3.21 30.24
N LYS A 114 13.06 4.36 30.11
CA LYS A 114 12.93 5.35 31.19
C LYS A 114 11.83 4.97 32.18
N SER A 115 11.93 5.48 33.41
CA SER A 115 10.88 5.31 34.43
C SER A 115 9.58 6.06 34.09
N ASN A 116 9.67 7.13 33.28
CA ASN A 116 8.53 7.88 32.76
C ASN A 116 8.77 8.21 31.27
N PRO A 117 8.39 7.31 30.35
CA PRO A 117 8.57 7.50 28.92
C PRO A 117 7.75 8.68 28.36
N ASP A 118 8.29 9.39 27.38
CA ASP A 118 7.57 10.35 26.55
C ASP A 118 6.82 9.62 25.41
N GLU A 119 5.50 9.52 25.55
CA GLU A 119 4.63 8.86 24.58
C GLU A 119 4.74 9.46 23.17
N ASN A 120 5.02 10.76 23.02
CA ASN A 120 5.12 11.39 21.70
C ASN A 120 6.32 10.86 20.90
N ILE A 121 7.44 10.56 21.57
CA ILE A 121 8.63 9.99 20.92
C ILE A 121 8.33 8.55 20.48
N ILE A 122 7.62 7.80 21.30
CA ILE A 122 7.19 6.43 20.98
C ILE A 122 6.22 6.44 19.81
N GLU A 123 5.20 7.30 19.83
CA GLU A 123 4.23 7.48 18.75
C GLU A 123 4.91 7.86 17.44
N PHE A 124 5.88 8.78 17.48
CA PHE A 124 6.65 9.16 16.30
C PHE A 124 7.48 7.98 15.74
N GLY A 125 8.07 7.16 16.62
CA GLY A 125 8.73 5.91 16.25
C GLY A 125 7.77 4.94 15.54
N ILE A 126 6.58 4.73 16.11
CA ILE A 126 5.53 3.89 15.51
C ILE A 126 5.13 4.40 14.13
N PHE A 127 4.87 5.70 14.00
CA PHE A 127 4.56 6.34 12.73
C PHE A 127 5.65 6.08 11.67
N LYS A 128 6.93 6.25 12.05
CA LYS A 128 8.04 6.00 11.14
C LYS A 128 8.12 4.53 10.72
N MET A 129 7.94 3.58 11.62
CA MET A 129 7.89 2.16 11.27
C MET A 129 6.78 1.82 10.26
N PHE A 130 5.56 2.32 10.47
CA PHE A 130 4.45 2.09 9.54
C PHE A 130 4.71 2.71 8.17
N ARG A 131 5.24 3.94 8.16
CA ARG A 131 5.55 4.64 6.91
C ARG A 131 6.65 3.94 6.13
N THR A 132 7.74 3.52 6.78
CA THR A 132 8.83 2.75 6.17
C THR A 132 8.32 1.42 5.61
N SER A 133 7.52 0.68 6.39
CA SER A 133 6.92 -0.58 5.93
C SER A 133 6.06 -0.38 4.67
N SER A 134 5.29 0.70 4.62
CA SER A 134 4.42 1.02 3.49
C SER A 134 5.20 1.34 2.21
N ILE A 135 6.26 2.16 2.30
CA ILE A 135 7.07 2.50 1.12
C ILE A 135 7.94 1.32 0.65
N MET A 136 8.47 0.51 1.57
CA MET A 136 9.19 -0.72 1.23
C MET A 136 8.30 -1.67 0.44
N ARG A 137 7.05 -1.86 0.90
CA ARG A 137 6.09 -2.70 0.19
C ARG A 137 5.73 -2.13 -1.18
N ALA A 138 5.41 -0.84 -1.26
CA ALA A 138 5.14 -0.17 -2.54
C ALA A 138 6.31 -0.31 -3.53
N GLY A 139 7.56 -0.17 -3.05
CA GLY A 139 8.76 -0.38 -3.86
C GLY A 139 8.95 -1.83 -4.32
N ALA A 140 8.68 -2.79 -3.44
CA ALA A 140 8.73 -4.22 -3.79
C ALA A 140 7.66 -4.61 -4.82
N GLU A 141 6.44 -4.09 -4.68
CA GLU A 141 5.34 -4.28 -5.63
C GLU A 141 5.68 -3.67 -7.00
N ALA A 142 6.13 -2.40 -7.03
CA ALA A 142 6.55 -1.75 -8.27
C ALA A 142 7.70 -2.51 -8.98
N LEU A 143 8.67 -3.04 -8.23
CA LEU A 143 9.72 -3.90 -8.78
C LEU A 143 9.15 -5.21 -9.35
N ALA A 144 8.27 -5.87 -8.60
CA ALA A 144 7.68 -7.13 -9.00
C ALA A 144 6.90 -6.98 -10.32
N HIS A 145 6.08 -5.93 -10.44
CA HIS A 145 5.35 -5.61 -11.67
C HIS A 145 6.30 -5.32 -12.84
N ARG A 146 7.27 -4.41 -12.64
CA ARG A 146 8.23 -4.00 -13.68
C ARG A 146 9.01 -5.18 -14.28
N TYR A 147 9.31 -6.19 -13.48
CA TYR A 147 10.10 -7.35 -13.89
C TYR A 147 9.26 -8.64 -14.06
N HIS A 148 7.94 -8.54 -14.01
CA HIS A 148 7.01 -9.68 -14.14
C HIS A 148 7.32 -10.82 -13.14
N ILE A 149 7.71 -10.45 -11.92
CA ILE A 149 7.99 -11.38 -10.83
C ILE A 149 6.71 -11.54 -10.01
N SER A 150 6.33 -12.78 -9.72
CA SER A 150 5.25 -13.03 -8.77
C SER A 150 5.63 -12.49 -7.39
N LEU A 151 4.80 -11.61 -6.82
CA LEU A 151 4.95 -11.13 -5.45
C LEU A 151 5.06 -12.26 -4.42
N LYS A 152 4.24 -13.31 -4.58
CA LYS A 152 4.32 -14.51 -3.75
C LYS A 152 5.69 -15.18 -3.86
N LYS A 153 6.22 -15.35 -5.08
CA LYS A 153 7.56 -15.93 -5.30
C LYS A 153 8.65 -15.06 -4.67
N ALA A 154 8.58 -13.74 -4.86
CA ALA A 154 9.51 -12.79 -4.28
C ALA A 154 9.51 -12.85 -2.74
N ALA A 155 8.32 -12.87 -2.13
CA ALA A 155 8.16 -12.94 -0.67
C ALA A 155 8.65 -14.26 -0.06
N LEU A 156 8.57 -15.38 -0.81
CA LEU A 156 9.11 -16.67 -0.37
C LEU A 156 10.64 -16.79 -0.53
N GLY A 157 11.29 -15.86 -1.24
CA GLY A 157 12.72 -15.92 -1.51
C GLY A 157 13.13 -17.07 -2.44
N GLU A 158 12.18 -17.61 -3.22
CA GLU A 158 12.43 -18.73 -4.12
C GLU A 158 13.34 -18.29 -5.28
N ARG A 159 14.57 -18.80 -5.30
CA ARG A 159 15.49 -18.64 -6.43
C ARG A 159 15.01 -19.55 -7.57
N GLY A 160 14.81 -18.96 -8.75
CA GLY A 160 14.44 -19.69 -9.96
C GLY A 160 15.55 -20.62 -10.44
#